data_AF-A0A4Q4XWV5-F1
#
_entry.id   AF-A0A4Q4XWV5-F1
#
_cell.length_a   1.000
_cell.length_b   1.000
_cell.length_c   1.000
_cell.angle_alpha   90.00
_cell.angle_beta   90.00
_cell.angle_gamma   90.00
#
_symmetry.space_group_name_H-M   'P 1'
#
loop_
_entity.id
_entity.type
_entity.pdbx_description
1 polymer ?
#
loop_
_entity_poly.entity_id
_entity_poly.type
_entity_poly.pdbx_seq_one_letter_code
_entity_poly.pdbx_strand_id
1 'polypeptide(L)'
;MAELSQPHAQYDTQNEVMWFICVQKEPSWDQDRFQHEYQTVHANLTRVGHQHSGLPLNYVQFGAMDLPDPSNPGGDTGDGPWDFITGLHWPSTSVIWKSFQNPAYRETAGKHIFCRLDQKGVLAKRVGALGVVTERFVEHGNFVIHVFHRRGAEGDEVSAAWVEGRVKIVEGWTKRGGGPVRQYSVWKDITPEDTGAFFKDTQFTGGSWRLFTAVERDIGYIRRERT
;
A
#
# COMPACT_ATOMS: atom_id res chain seq x y z
N MET A 1 29.53 8.91 31.95
CA MET A 1 28.90 7.92 31.05
C MET A 1 27.41 8.09 31.22
N ALA A 2 26.75 8.73 30.26
CA ALA A 2 25.30 8.87 30.28
C ALA A 2 24.70 7.54 29.82
N GLU A 3 23.79 6.97 30.63
CA GLU A 3 23.04 5.79 30.27
C GLU A 3 22.27 6.05 28.98
N LEU A 4 22.58 5.27 27.95
CA LEU A 4 21.78 5.16 26.75
C LEU A 4 20.44 4.55 27.15
N SER A 5 19.43 5.39 27.34
CA SER A 5 18.04 4.95 27.46
C SER A 5 17.71 4.05 26.26
N GLN A 6 17.33 2.81 26.54
CA GLN A 6 17.05 1.82 25.51
C GLN A 6 15.99 2.32 24.51
N PRO A 7 16.19 2.13 23.19
CA PRO A 7 15.15 2.40 22.23
C PRO A 7 14.11 1.27 22.16
N HIS A 8 12.83 1.67 22.15
CA HIS A 8 11.79 1.19 21.22
C HIS A 8 11.23 -0.23 21.38
N ALA A 9 10.08 -0.33 22.06
CA ALA A 9 9.08 -1.39 21.82
C ALA A 9 7.78 -0.82 21.23
N GLN A 10 7.80 0.33 20.54
CA GLN A 10 6.58 0.95 20.00
C GLN A 10 6.16 0.39 18.64
N TYR A 11 7.11 -0.06 17.81
CA TYR A 11 6.85 -0.48 16.43
C TYR A 11 7.50 -1.83 16.13
N ASP A 12 6.83 -2.64 15.32
CA ASP A 12 7.28 -3.96 14.91
C ASP A 12 8.65 -3.89 14.21
N THR A 13 9.53 -4.83 14.54
CA THR A 13 10.90 -4.91 14.01
C THR A 13 11.15 -6.12 13.13
N GLN A 14 10.18 -7.03 13.02
CA GLN A 14 10.41 -8.41 12.53
C GLN A 14 9.66 -8.72 11.24
N ASN A 15 8.50 -8.10 11.02
CA ASN A 15 7.60 -8.45 9.96
C ASN A 15 7.71 -7.47 8.79
N GLU A 16 7.94 -8.00 7.59
CA GLU A 16 7.85 -7.21 6.37
C GLU A 16 6.47 -6.57 6.24
N VAL A 17 6.47 -5.32 5.75
CA VAL A 17 5.28 -4.50 5.60
C VAL A 17 5.14 -4.12 4.14
N MET A 18 3.92 -4.20 3.62
CA MET A 18 3.55 -3.41 2.45
C MET A 18 2.71 -2.22 2.93
N TRP A 19 3.16 -1.03 2.57
CA TRP A 19 2.38 0.19 2.74
C TRP A 19 1.62 0.46 1.46
N PHE A 20 0.30 0.31 1.52
CA PHE A 20 -0.62 0.64 0.43
C PHE A 20 -1.12 2.07 0.61
N ILE A 21 -1.05 2.86 -0.45
CA ILE A 21 -1.54 4.24 -0.47
C ILE A 21 -2.47 4.38 -1.67
N CYS A 22 -3.74 4.66 -1.42
CA CYS A 22 -4.70 5.08 -2.42
C CYS A 22 -4.50 6.57 -2.68
N VAL A 23 -4.30 6.93 -3.95
CA VAL A 23 -3.77 8.23 -4.35
C VAL A 23 -4.77 8.95 -5.23
N GLN A 24 -5.00 10.21 -4.90
CA GLN A 24 -5.76 11.13 -5.74
C GLN A 24 -4.95 12.35 -6.16
N LYS A 25 -5.23 12.80 -7.38
CA LYS A 25 -4.72 14.02 -7.96
C LYS A 25 -5.11 15.24 -7.12
N GLU A 26 -4.16 16.17 -7.00
CA GLU A 26 -4.42 17.51 -6.47
C GLU A 26 -5.53 18.20 -7.30
N PRO A 27 -6.64 18.67 -6.68
CA PRO A 27 -7.79 19.21 -7.42
C PRO A 27 -7.45 20.32 -8.41
N SER A 28 -6.46 21.16 -8.08
CA SER A 28 -6.03 22.29 -8.92
C SER A 28 -5.19 21.91 -10.13
N TRP A 29 -4.77 20.65 -10.27
CA TRP A 29 -3.89 20.20 -11.35
C TRP A 29 -4.67 19.61 -12.53
N ASP A 30 -4.15 19.77 -13.75
CA ASP A 30 -4.57 18.96 -14.88
C ASP A 30 -3.97 17.54 -14.81
N GLN A 31 -4.49 16.64 -15.66
CA GLN A 31 -4.09 15.24 -15.65
C GLN A 31 -2.63 15.02 -16.09
N ASP A 32 -2.17 15.78 -17.09
CA ASP A 32 -0.83 15.62 -17.65
C ASP A 32 0.24 16.02 -16.64
N ARG A 33 0.04 17.16 -15.96
CA ARG A 33 0.88 17.60 -14.85
C ARG A 33 0.90 16.55 -13.75
N PHE A 34 -0.27 16.03 -13.36
CA PHE A 34 -0.32 15.03 -12.30
C PHE A 34 0.42 13.75 -12.67
N GLN A 35 0.22 13.22 -13.87
CA GLN A 35 0.96 12.05 -14.34
C GLN A 35 2.47 12.32 -14.37
N HIS A 36 2.89 13.49 -14.82
CA HIS A 36 4.31 13.86 -14.82
C HIS A 36 4.89 13.92 -13.40
N GLU A 37 4.27 14.69 -12.51
CA GLU A 37 4.73 14.85 -11.13
C GLU A 37 4.71 13.52 -10.36
N TYR A 38 3.65 12.72 -10.54
CA TYR A 38 3.49 11.47 -9.82
C TYR A 38 4.32 10.33 -10.39
N GLN A 39 4.21 10.04 -11.69
CA GLN A 39 4.87 8.87 -12.28
C GLN A 39 6.32 9.13 -12.71
N THR A 40 6.71 10.39 -12.92
CA THR A 40 8.09 10.73 -13.33
C THR A 40 8.88 11.31 -12.17
N VAL A 41 8.47 12.47 -11.64
CA VAL A 41 9.26 13.20 -10.64
C VAL A 41 9.32 12.42 -9.33
N HIS A 42 8.17 12.04 -8.77
CA HIS A 42 8.09 11.33 -7.50
C HIS A 42 8.74 9.94 -7.57
N ALA A 43 8.49 9.17 -8.64
CA ALA A 43 9.14 7.88 -8.85
C ALA A 43 10.67 8.01 -8.93
N ASN A 44 11.18 9.03 -9.62
CA ASN A 44 12.62 9.28 -9.72
C ASN A 44 13.23 9.70 -8.38
N LEU A 45 12.55 10.52 -7.59
CA LEU A 45 13.00 10.89 -6.24
C LEU A 45 13.05 9.68 -5.32
N THR A 46 12.03 8.81 -5.35
CA THR A 46 12.05 7.55 -4.60
C THR A 46 13.18 6.64 -5.05
N ARG A 47 13.45 6.54 -6.36
CA ARG A 47 14.56 5.77 -6.91
C ARG A 47 15.92 6.28 -6.40
N VAL A 48 16.15 7.59 -6.42
CA VAL A 48 17.38 8.20 -5.91
C VAL A 48 17.51 7.97 -4.40
N GLY A 49 16.43 8.15 -3.64
CA GLY A 49 16.40 7.85 -2.20
C GLY A 49 16.75 6.39 -1.89
N HIS A 50 16.25 5.45 -2.69
CA HIS A 50 16.61 4.03 -2.59
C HIS A 50 18.09 3.78 -2.88
N GLN A 51 18.68 4.42 -3.90
CA GLN A 51 20.10 4.26 -4.20
C GLN A 51 21.01 4.67 -3.03
N HIS A 52 20.57 5.62 -2.21
CA HIS A 52 21.33 6.08 -1.05
C HIS A 52 21.09 5.26 0.22
N SER A 53 19.88 4.74 0.43
CA SER A 53 19.47 4.13 1.70
C SER A 53 19.20 2.63 1.63
N GLY A 54 19.07 2.06 0.43
CA GLY A 54 18.54 0.71 0.22
C GLY A 54 17.04 0.56 0.54
N LEU A 55 16.33 1.67 0.82
CA LEU A 55 14.94 1.70 1.27
C LEU A 55 14.10 2.67 0.42
N PRO A 56 12.79 2.39 0.20
CA PRO A 56 12.08 1.14 0.52
C PRO A 56 12.67 -0.06 -0.23
N LEU A 57 12.38 -1.29 0.19
CA LEU A 57 12.82 -2.52 -0.49
C LEU A 57 12.24 -2.63 -1.90
N ASN A 58 11.07 -2.02 -2.10
CA ASN A 58 10.46 -1.85 -3.41
C ASN A 58 9.47 -0.68 -3.39
N TYR A 59 9.26 -0.07 -4.57
CA TYR A 59 8.30 0.98 -4.83
C TYR A 59 7.60 0.71 -6.17
N VAL A 60 6.26 0.72 -6.17
CA VAL A 60 5.46 0.51 -7.38
C VAL A 60 4.21 1.39 -7.36
N GLN A 61 3.86 1.92 -8.53
CA GLN A 61 2.65 2.70 -8.77
C GLN A 61 1.76 1.96 -9.75
N PHE A 62 0.49 1.77 -9.39
CA PHE A 62 -0.52 1.13 -10.21
C PHE A 62 -1.53 2.19 -10.62
N GLY A 63 -1.75 2.38 -11.92
CA GLY A 63 -2.90 3.16 -12.38
C GLY A 63 -4.18 2.50 -11.86
N ALA A 64 -5.01 3.26 -11.16
CA ALA A 64 -6.21 2.74 -10.54
C ALA A 64 -7.41 2.89 -11.49
N MET A 65 -8.25 1.87 -11.49
CA MET A 65 -9.55 1.89 -12.10
C MET A 65 -10.49 1.22 -11.10
N ASP A 66 -11.46 1.97 -10.61
CA ASP A 66 -12.46 1.42 -9.71
C ASP A 66 -13.33 0.43 -10.50
N LEU A 67 -13.39 -0.81 -10.02
CA LEU A 67 -14.30 -1.81 -10.54
C LEU A 67 -15.68 -1.57 -9.91
N PRO A 68 -16.73 -1.25 -10.70
CA PRO A 68 -18.06 -1.04 -10.14
C PRO A 68 -18.55 -2.32 -9.47
N ASP A 69 -18.95 -2.22 -8.21
CA ASP A 69 -19.63 -3.29 -7.50
C ASP A 69 -21.09 -2.88 -7.27
N PRO A 70 -22.08 -3.53 -7.91
CA PRO A 70 -23.49 -3.22 -7.70
C PRO A 70 -23.97 -3.46 -6.26
N SER A 71 -23.30 -4.35 -5.52
CA SER A 71 -23.59 -4.65 -4.11
C SER A 71 -22.89 -3.68 -3.15
N ASN A 72 -21.96 -2.89 -3.68
CA ASN A 72 -21.28 -1.79 -3.01
C ASN A 72 -21.22 -0.61 -4.00
N PRO A 73 -22.39 -0.04 -4.36
CA PRO A 73 -22.49 1.00 -5.38
C PRO A 73 -21.50 2.10 -4.98
N GLY A 74 -20.49 2.28 -5.83
CA GLY A 74 -19.28 2.98 -5.43
C GLY A 74 -19.55 4.33 -4.77
N GLY A 75 -18.78 4.59 -3.72
CA GLY A 75 -18.32 5.95 -3.45
C GLY A 75 -19.30 6.86 -2.72
N ASP A 76 -19.55 6.57 -1.44
CA ASP A 76 -19.79 7.64 -0.46
C ASP A 76 -18.72 7.62 0.63
N THR A 77 -17.45 7.59 0.22
CA THR A 77 -16.39 8.14 1.08
C THR A 77 -16.29 9.66 0.93
N GLY A 78 -17.07 10.25 0.01
CA GLY A 78 -17.02 11.67 -0.36
C GLY A 78 -15.84 12.06 -1.24
N ASP A 79 -14.89 11.16 -1.53
CA ASP A 79 -13.60 11.57 -2.14
C ASP A 79 -13.52 11.40 -3.66
N GLY A 80 -14.43 10.67 -4.31
CA GLY A 80 -14.33 10.33 -5.74
C GLY A 80 -13.38 9.15 -6.03
N PRO A 81 -13.12 8.84 -7.31
CA PRO A 81 -12.29 7.70 -7.70
C PRO A 81 -10.82 7.87 -7.33
N TRP A 82 -10.10 6.77 -7.13
CA TRP A 82 -8.64 6.78 -6.96
C TRP A 82 -7.96 6.85 -8.33
N ASP A 83 -6.89 7.65 -8.44
CA ASP A 83 -6.10 7.73 -9.67
C ASP A 83 -4.98 6.68 -9.70
N PHE A 84 -4.36 6.42 -8.54
CA PHE A 84 -3.30 5.43 -8.40
C PHE A 84 -3.41 4.66 -7.08
N ILE A 85 -2.86 3.45 -7.06
CA ILE A 85 -2.46 2.77 -5.83
C ILE A 85 -0.94 2.67 -5.81
N THR A 86 -0.31 3.12 -4.73
CA THR A 86 1.12 2.97 -4.51
C THR A 86 1.38 1.90 -3.47
N GLY A 87 2.30 0.99 -3.78
CA GLY A 87 2.79 -0.04 -2.87
C GLY A 87 4.26 0.19 -2.54
N LEU A 88 4.57 0.36 -1.26
CA LEU A 88 5.96 0.41 -0.77
C LEU A 88 6.23 -0.81 0.10
N HIS A 89 7.25 -1.59 -0.24
CA HIS A 89 7.71 -2.68 0.61
C HIS A 89 8.77 -2.20 1.58
N TRP A 90 8.61 -2.56 2.85
CA TRP A 90 9.52 -2.18 3.92
C TRP A 90 9.87 -3.39 4.79
N PRO A 91 11.06 -3.40 5.42
CA PRO A 91 11.44 -4.50 6.30
C PRO A 91 10.57 -4.62 7.55
N SER A 92 10.10 -3.49 8.09
CA SER A 92 9.20 -3.43 9.25
C SER A 92 8.65 -2.02 9.48
N THR A 93 7.63 -1.86 10.33
CA THR A 93 7.09 -0.53 10.69
C THR A 93 8.10 0.31 11.46
N SER A 94 8.97 -0.32 12.26
CA SER A 94 10.07 0.39 12.94
C SER A 94 11.07 1.01 11.96
N VAL A 95 11.34 0.36 10.83
CA VAL A 95 12.23 0.90 9.79
C VAL A 95 11.59 2.09 9.10
N ILE A 96 10.29 2.01 8.78
CA ILE A 96 9.53 3.16 8.23
C ILE A 96 9.63 4.35 9.18
N TRP A 97 9.31 4.15 10.45
CA TRP A 97 9.36 5.21 11.45
C TRP A 97 10.76 5.83 11.57
N LYS A 98 11.82 5.01 11.63
CA LYS A 98 13.22 5.47 11.65
C LYS A 98 13.57 6.26 10.41
N SER A 99 13.09 5.86 9.23
CA SER A 99 13.30 6.60 7.99
C SER A 99 12.70 8.01 8.04
N PHE A 100 11.53 8.18 8.69
CA PHE A 100 10.97 9.51 8.93
C PHE A 100 11.76 10.37 9.91
N GLN A 101 12.57 9.75 10.78
CA GLN A 101 13.47 10.48 11.68
C GLN A 101 14.75 10.98 10.98
N ASN A 102 15.05 10.49 9.77
CA ASN A 102 16.27 10.84 9.06
C ASN A 102 16.28 12.35 8.71
N PRO A 103 17.32 13.10 9.10
CA PRO A 103 17.42 14.53 8.78
C PRO A 103 17.33 14.84 7.28
N ALA A 104 17.94 14.02 6.42
CA ALA A 104 17.90 14.21 4.97
C ALA A 104 16.49 14.00 4.40
N TYR A 105 15.73 13.06 4.96
CA TYR A 105 14.31 12.92 4.63
C TYR A 105 13.53 14.15 5.10
N ARG A 106 13.71 14.58 6.35
CA ARG A 106 13.01 15.75 6.92
C ARG A 106 13.33 17.05 6.18
N GLU A 107 14.54 17.21 5.68
CA GLU A 107 14.94 18.37 4.89
C GLU A 107 14.18 18.43 3.56
N THR A 108 13.79 17.30 2.98
CA THR A 108 13.15 17.24 1.66
C THR A 108 11.66 16.95 1.71
N ALA A 109 11.18 16.30 2.77
CA ALA A 109 9.78 16.04 3.03
C ALA A 109 8.99 17.34 3.06
N GLY A 110 7.85 17.40 2.36
CA GLY A 110 7.06 18.63 2.30
C GLY A 110 7.44 19.61 1.19
N LYS A 111 8.67 19.57 0.66
CA LYS A 111 9.13 20.52 -0.36
C LYS A 111 8.49 20.31 -1.74
N HIS A 112 8.01 19.10 -1.99
CA HIS A 112 7.34 18.74 -3.24
C HIS A 112 6.00 18.07 -2.93
N ILE A 113 4.94 18.59 -3.52
CA ILE A 113 3.61 17.98 -3.52
C ILE A 113 3.51 17.20 -4.82
N PHE A 114 3.03 15.96 -4.77
CA PHE A 114 2.87 15.10 -5.96
C PHE A 114 1.43 14.65 -6.18
N CYS A 115 0.60 14.81 -5.15
CA CYS A 115 -0.79 14.38 -5.07
C CYS A 115 -1.43 15.09 -3.87
N ARG A 116 -2.71 14.85 -3.59
CA ARG A 116 -3.33 15.33 -2.35
C ARG A 116 -2.57 14.83 -1.11
N LEU A 117 -2.72 15.51 0.02
CA LEU A 117 -2.05 15.14 1.28
C LEU A 117 -2.97 14.41 2.26
N ASP A 118 -4.26 14.32 1.96
CA ASP A 118 -5.29 13.60 2.71
C ASP A 118 -5.51 12.17 2.19
N GLN A 119 -4.42 11.52 1.74
CA GLN A 119 -4.47 10.19 1.14
C GLN A 119 -4.98 9.12 2.11
N LYS A 120 -5.51 8.04 1.55
CA LYS A 120 -6.02 6.90 2.31
C LYS A 120 -5.09 5.71 2.10
N GLY A 121 -4.97 4.85 3.10
CA GLY A 121 -4.06 3.72 2.96
C GLY A 121 -4.00 2.86 4.20
N VAL A 122 -3.02 1.96 4.20
CA VAL A 122 -2.81 1.01 5.29
C VAL A 122 -1.38 0.48 5.27
N LEU A 123 -0.75 0.37 6.44
CA LEU A 123 0.44 -0.45 6.62
C LEU A 123 -0.01 -1.86 6.96
N ALA A 124 0.34 -2.83 6.12
CA ALA A 124 -0.18 -4.18 6.27
C ALA A 124 0.92 -5.24 6.23
N LYS A 125 0.74 -6.31 7.01
CA LYS A 125 1.60 -7.51 6.98
C LYS A 125 0.88 -8.64 6.25
N ARG A 126 1.62 -9.46 5.52
CA ARG A 126 1.07 -10.63 4.84
C ARG A 126 0.68 -11.70 5.86
N VAL A 127 -0.56 -12.18 5.79
CA VAL A 127 -1.11 -13.21 6.69
C VAL A 127 -1.66 -14.44 5.97
N GLY A 128 -1.81 -14.37 4.65
CA GLY A 128 -2.25 -15.49 3.82
C GLY A 128 -1.74 -15.34 2.39
N ALA A 129 -1.52 -16.45 1.69
CA ALA A 129 -1.06 -16.44 0.32
C ALA A 129 -1.39 -17.75 -0.42
N LEU A 130 -1.48 -17.64 -1.75
CA LEU A 130 -1.51 -18.75 -2.69
C LEU A 130 -0.57 -18.45 -3.85
N GLY A 131 0.21 -19.45 -4.27
CA GLY A 131 1.26 -19.30 -5.27
C GLY A 131 2.58 -18.79 -4.67
N VAL A 132 3.63 -18.74 -5.50
CA VAL A 132 4.94 -18.24 -5.08
C VAL A 132 4.88 -16.72 -5.02
N VAL A 133 4.75 -16.16 -3.81
CA VAL A 133 4.80 -14.72 -3.58
C VAL A 133 6.26 -14.24 -3.53
N THR A 134 6.93 -14.27 -4.67
CA THR A 134 8.26 -13.67 -4.85
C THR A 134 8.19 -12.34 -5.59
N GLU A 135 7.05 -12.03 -6.20
CA GLU A 135 6.89 -10.85 -7.03
C GLU A 135 6.57 -9.62 -6.19
N ARG A 136 7.64 -8.86 -5.90
CA ARG A 136 7.53 -7.47 -5.45
C ARG A 136 7.06 -6.57 -6.60
N PHE A 137 7.33 -6.94 -7.85
CA PHE A 137 6.99 -6.20 -9.06
C PHE A 137 5.82 -6.86 -9.81
N VAL A 138 5.05 -6.08 -10.56
CA VAL A 138 4.10 -6.60 -11.54
C VAL A 138 4.75 -6.45 -12.90
N GLU A 139 5.08 -7.57 -13.55
CA GLU A 139 5.72 -7.55 -14.87
C GLU A 139 4.79 -6.95 -15.95
N HIS A 140 5.38 -6.40 -17.01
CA HIS A 140 4.61 -5.86 -18.14
C HIS A 140 3.70 -6.94 -18.75
N GLY A 141 2.41 -6.62 -18.93
CA GLY A 141 1.39 -7.55 -19.42
C GLY A 141 0.59 -8.28 -18.32
N ASN A 142 0.99 -8.10 -17.06
CA ASN A 142 0.23 -8.53 -15.90
C ASN A 142 -0.66 -7.40 -15.38
N PHE A 143 -1.75 -7.78 -14.71
CA PHE A 143 -2.61 -6.86 -13.97
C PHE A 143 -2.58 -7.22 -12.49
N VAL A 144 -2.94 -6.25 -11.65
CA VAL A 144 -3.11 -6.45 -10.22
C VAL A 144 -4.48 -5.95 -9.80
N ILE A 145 -5.19 -6.75 -9.00
CA ILE A 145 -6.42 -6.37 -8.35
C ILE A 145 -6.13 -6.19 -6.87
N HIS A 146 -6.48 -5.02 -6.34
CA HIS A 146 -6.45 -4.73 -4.92
C HIS A 146 -7.88 -4.62 -4.39
N VAL A 147 -8.22 -5.43 -3.39
CA VAL A 147 -9.51 -5.33 -2.69
C VAL A 147 -9.25 -4.83 -1.28
N PHE A 148 -9.66 -3.59 -1.02
CA PHE A 148 -9.52 -2.95 0.29
C PHE A 148 -10.75 -3.23 1.15
N HIS A 149 -10.56 -3.94 2.26
CA HIS A 149 -11.62 -4.25 3.22
C HIS A 149 -11.72 -3.13 4.24
N ARG A 150 -12.85 -2.41 4.22
CA ARG A 150 -13.10 -1.31 5.15
C ARG A 150 -13.30 -1.80 6.57
N ARG A 151 -12.85 -0.98 7.51
CA ARG A 151 -13.09 -1.13 8.94
C ARG A 151 -14.52 -0.71 9.26
N GLY A 152 -15.30 -1.63 9.81
CA GLY A 152 -16.69 -1.35 10.19
C GLY A 152 -16.81 -0.59 11.51
N ALA A 153 -15.90 -0.87 12.45
CA ALA A 153 -15.86 -0.25 13.77
C ALA A 153 -14.41 -0.17 14.30
N GLU A 154 -14.19 0.67 15.30
CA GLU A 154 -12.92 0.69 16.02
C GLU A 154 -12.65 -0.69 16.65
N GLY A 155 -11.42 -1.20 16.50
CA GLY A 155 -11.05 -2.54 16.97
C GLY A 155 -11.46 -3.71 16.06
N ASP A 156 -12.16 -3.48 14.95
CA ASP A 156 -12.51 -4.52 13.98
C ASP A 156 -11.25 -5.12 13.32
N GLU A 157 -11.03 -6.43 13.44
CA GLU A 157 -9.85 -7.07 12.89
C GLU A 157 -10.22 -8.33 12.11
N VAL A 158 -9.50 -8.56 11.00
CA VAL A 158 -9.61 -9.83 10.29
C VAL A 158 -9.09 -10.98 11.16
N SER A 159 -9.90 -12.03 11.27
CA SER A 159 -9.58 -13.25 12.01
C SER A 159 -8.81 -14.24 11.13
N ALA A 160 -8.11 -15.18 11.77
CA ALA A 160 -7.41 -16.26 11.04
C ALA A 160 -8.38 -17.09 10.17
N ALA A 161 -9.56 -17.41 10.69
CA ALA A 161 -10.60 -18.13 9.96
C ALA A 161 -11.08 -17.36 8.72
N TRP A 162 -11.20 -16.03 8.81
CA TRP A 162 -11.53 -15.19 7.67
C TRP A 162 -10.43 -15.26 6.60
N VAL A 163 -9.16 -15.09 6.99
CA VAL A 163 -8.00 -15.16 6.08
C VAL A 163 -7.95 -16.52 5.37
N GLU A 164 -8.09 -17.61 6.11
CA GLU A 164 -8.14 -18.96 5.54
C GLU A 164 -9.28 -19.13 4.55
N GLY A 165 -10.47 -18.61 4.88
CA GLY A 165 -11.64 -18.64 4.01
C GLY A 165 -11.36 -17.95 2.67
N ARG A 166 -10.74 -16.76 2.71
CA ARG A 166 -10.36 -16.02 1.49
C ARG A 166 -9.37 -16.78 0.63
N VAL A 167 -8.31 -17.33 1.22
CA VAL A 167 -7.33 -18.16 0.50
C VAL A 167 -8.00 -19.39 -0.13
N LYS A 168 -8.87 -20.10 0.60
CA LYS A 168 -9.60 -21.28 0.09
C LYS A 168 -10.53 -20.94 -1.07
N ILE A 169 -11.15 -19.76 -1.08
CA ILE A 169 -12.00 -19.30 -2.20
C ILE A 169 -11.17 -19.20 -3.48
N VAL A 170 -10.03 -18.50 -3.42
CA VAL A 170 -9.15 -18.31 -4.59
C VAL A 170 -8.50 -19.63 -5.02
N GLU A 171 -8.09 -20.47 -4.06
CA GLU A 171 -7.59 -21.81 -4.35
C GLU A 171 -8.65 -22.68 -5.05
N GLY A 172 -9.89 -22.65 -4.59
CA GLY A 172 -11.00 -23.35 -5.23
C GLY A 172 -11.27 -22.84 -6.65
N TRP A 173 -11.21 -21.53 -6.86
CA TRP A 173 -11.41 -20.93 -8.19
C TRP A 173 -10.30 -21.34 -9.16
N THR A 174 -9.03 -21.23 -8.77
CA THR A 174 -7.89 -21.64 -9.59
C THR A 174 -7.91 -23.13 -9.95
N LYS A 175 -8.23 -24.01 -8.99
CA LYS A 175 -8.39 -25.46 -9.25
C LYS A 175 -9.47 -25.80 -10.28
N ARG A 176 -10.51 -24.97 -10.41
CA ARG A 176 -11.58 -25.15 -11.41
C ARG A 176 -11.24 -24.55 -12.78
N GLY A 177 -9.97 -24.18 -13.02
CA GLY A 177 -9.55 -23.48 -14.24
C GLY A 177 -9.95 -22.01 -14.27
N GLY A 178 -10.30 -21.45 -13.10
CA GLY A 178 -10.69 -20.06 -12.95
C GLY A 178 -9.48 -19.12 -13.07
N GLY A 179 -9.46 -18.36 -14.17
CA GLY A 179 -8.65 -17.16 -14.34
C GLY A 179 -7.13 -17.33 -14.32
N PRO A 180 -6.40 -16.33 -14.82
CA PRO A 180 -4.95 -16.33 -14.84
C PRO A 180 -4.35 -15.85 -13.50
N VAL A 181 -4.82 -16.35 -12.34
CA VAL A 181 -4.23 -16.00 -11.04
C VAL A 181 -2.86 -16.63 -10.93
N ARG A 182 -1.83 -15.79 -10.89
CA ARG A 182 -0.45 -16.22 -10.67
C ARG A 182 -0.11 -16.19 -9.19
N GLN A 183 -0.58 -15.14 -8.50
CA GLN A 183 -0.25 -14.91 -7.11
C GLN A 183 -1.41 -14.25 -6.40
N TYR A 184 -1.79 -14.79 -5.25
CA TYR A 184 -2.77 -14.19 -4.38
C TYR A 184 -2.20 -14.03 -2.97
N SER A 185 -2.54 -12.91 -2.32
CA SER A 185 -2.09 -12.63 -0.96
C SER A 185 -3.11 -11.80 -0.18
N VAL A 186 -3.17 -12.06 1.13
CA VAL A 186 -3.97 -11.31 2.09
C VAL A 186 -3.03 -10.56 3.03
N TRP A 187 -3.24 -9.25 3.13
CA TRP A 187 -2.46 -8.34 3.94
C TRP A 187 -3.33 -7.76 5.06
N LYS A 188 -3.02 -8.07 6.32
CA LYS A 188 -3.75 -7.57 7.50
C LYS A 188 -3.16 -6.24 7.97
N ASP A 189 -4.03 -5.29 8.31
CA ASP A 189 -3.65 -4.01 8.90
C ASP A 189 -2.79 -4.19 10.17
N ILE A 190 -1.70 -3.43 10.22
CA ILE A 190 -0.80 -3.27 11.37
C ILE A 190 -0.37 -1.80 11.52
N THR A 191 -1.18 -0.89 10.98
CA THR A 191 -0.98 0.55 11.11
C THR A 191 -0.98 0.90 12.61
N PRO A 192 0.05 1.61 13.11
CA PRO A 192 0.10 2.00 14.51
C PRO A 192 -1.14 2.78 14.95
N GLU A 193 -1.61 2.53 16.16
CA GLU A 193 -2.82 3.18 16.70
C GLU A 193 -2.67 4.70 16.73
N ASP A 194 -1.55 5.18 17.25
CA ASP A 194 -1.17 6.60 17.23
C ASP A 194 -0.49 6.97 15.90
N THR A 195 -1.32 7.05 14.86
CA THR A 195 -0.89 7.49 13.52
C THR A 195 -0.31 8.91 13.53
N GLY A 196 -0.81 9.78 14.40
CA GLY A 196 -0.32 11.16 14.54
C GLY A 196 1.13 11.20 15.01
N ALA A 197 1.48 10.41 16.02
CA ALA A 197 2.86 10.27 16.46
C ALA A 197 3.74 9.54 15.43
N PHE A 198 3.21 8.52 14.76
CA PHE A 198 3.97 7.75 13.76
C PHE A 198 4.37 8.59 12.55
N PHE A 199 3.45 9.41 12.03
CA PHE A 199 3.65 10.26 10.85
C PHE A 199 4.03 11.70 11.19
N LYS A 200 4.30 12.01 12.45
CA LYS A 200 4.61 13.36 12.91
C LYS A 200 5.70 14.02 12.05
N ASP A 201 5.45 15.28 11.69
CA ASP A 201 6.35 16.11 10.88
C ASP A 201 6.60 15.55 9.46
N THR A 202 5.67 14.73 8.95
CA THR A 202 5.67 14.24 7.57
C THR A 202 4.43 14.69 6.81
N GLN A 203 4.50 14.66 5.48
CA GLN A 203 3.36 14.92 4.59
C GLN A 203 2.19 13.92 4.78
N PHE A 204 2.42 12.80 5.46
CA PHE A 204 1.42 11.76 5.70
C PHE A 204 0.53 12.04 6.92
N THR A 205 0.81 13.10 7.70
CA THR A 205 0.03 13.46 8.89
C THR A 205 -1.44 13.74 8.57
N GLY A 206 -1.74 14.25 7.38
CA GLY A 206 -3.12 14.53 6.93
C GLY A 206 -3.89 13.31 6.42
N GLY A 207 -3.23 12.17 6.26
CA GLY A 207 -3.83 10.98 5.66
C GLY A 207 -4.68 10.15 6.64
N SER A 208 -5.54 9.30 6.07
CA SER A 208 -6.38 8.35 6.82
C SER A 208 -5.87 6.92 6.66
N TRP A 209 -5.16 6.45 7.68
CA TRP A 209 -4.36 5.20 7.59
C TRP A 209 -4.97 3.97 8.26
N ARG A 210 -6.04 4.13 9.05
CA ARG A 210 -6.71 3.03 9.77
C ARG A 210 -8.10 2.69 9.22
N LEU A 211 -8.41 3.15 8.01
CA LEU A 211 -9.72 2.93 7.37
C LEU A 211 -9.94 1.50 6.89
N PHE A 212 -8.86 0.73 6.71
CA PHE A 212 -8.92 -0.62 6.18
C PHE A 212 -8.44 -1.63 7.22
N THR A 213 -9.06 -2.81 7.26
CA THR A 213 -8.66 -3.94 8.11
C THR A 213 -7.76 -4.92 7.37
N ALA A 214 -7.90 -5.00 6.05
CA ALA A 214 -7.08 -5.83 5.19
C ALA A 214 -7.07 -5.34 3.74
N VAL A 215 -6.08 -5.82 2.98
CA VAL A 215 -6.01 -5.72 1.52
C VAL A 215 -5.79 -7.11 0.94
N GLU A 216 -6.68 -7.54 0.05
CA GLU A 216 -6.38 -8.66 -0.84
C GLU A 216 -5.64 -8.14 -2.06
N ARG A 217 -4.60 -8.85 -2.49
CA ARG A 217 -3.82 -8.53 -3.68
C ARG A 217 -3.70 -9.77 -4.55
N ASP A 218 -4.26 -9.68 -5.74
CA ASP A 218 -4.25 -10.70 -6.79
C ASP A 218 -3.45 -10.20 -7.99
N ILE A 219 -2.43 -10.95 -8.41
CA ILE A 219 -1.67 -10.70 -9.64
C ILE A 219 -2.05 -11.77 -10.65
N GLY A 220 -2.49 -11.32 -11.82
CA GLY A 220 -2.76 -12.19 -12.96
C GLY A 220 -2.16 -11.67 -14.26
N TYR A 221 -2.27 -12.47 -15.32
CA TYR A 221 -1.80 -12.10 -16.66
C TYR A 221 -2.98 -11.91 -17.62
N ILE A 222 -2.89 -10.97 -18.55
CA ILE A 222 -3.87 -10.91 -19.63
C ILE A 222 -3.54 -12.03 -20.61
N ARG A 223 -4.41 -13.04 -20.73
CA ARG A 223 -4.32 -14.00 -21.85
C ARG A 223 -4.56 -13.22 -23.14
N ARG A 224 -3.49 -12.95 -23.89
CA ARG A 224 -3.67 -12.59 -25.30
C ARG A 224 -4.19 -13.84 -25.99
N GLU A 225 -5.42 -13.76 -26.52
CA GLU A 225 -5.91 -14.78 -27.44
C GLU A 225 -4.89 -14.90 -28.57
N ARG A 226 -4.43 -16.13 -28.83
CA ARG A 226 -3.62 -16.41 -30.02
C ARG A 226 -4.51 -16.11 -31.21
N THR A 227 -4.21 -15.01 -31.90
CA THR A 227 -4.69 -14.75 -33.25
C THR A 227 -3.94 -15.64 -34.23
#